data_AF-A0YD64-F1
#
_entry.id   AF-A0YD64-F1
#
_cell.length_a   1.000
_cell.length_b   1.000
_cell.length_c   1.000
_cell.angle_alpha   90.00
_cell.angle_beta   90.00
_cell.angle_gamma   90.00
#
_symmetry.space_group_name_H-M   'P 1'
#
loop_
_entity.id
_entity.type
_entity.pdbx_description
1 polymer ?
#
loop_
_entity_poly.entity_id
_entity_poly.type
_entity_poly.pdbx_seq_one_letter_code
_entity_poly.pdbx_strand_id
1 'polypeptide(L)'
;MSKSVRDLFQEFESQHVIADDFQLHILKVKVDESGEVEQLGNAQPVTKIEIDSDNKECLLHFEESTSDCVTVLDAKSVFVNAVLDYEVCAAQDKENDDAYIRLDTPLIGFGEHVELKVFFAICQV
;
A
#
# COMPACT_ATOMS: atom_id res chain seq x y z
N MET A 1 -0.69 12.07 9.50
CA MET A 1 -1.22 12.57 8.22
C MET A 1 -1.18 11.40 7.26
N SER A 2 -2.26 11.20 6.51
CA SER A 2 -2.34 10.19 5.48
C SER A 2 -1.43 10.53 4.29
N LYS A 3 -1.03 9.52 3.51
CA LYS A 3 -0.20 9.67 2.30
C LYS A 3 -1.07 9.75 1.05
N SER A 4 -0.58 10.50 0.07
CA SER A 4 -1.19 10.63 -1.26
C SER A 4 -0.49 9.75 -2.30
N VAL A 5 -1.13 9.57 -3.46
CA VAL A 5 -0.54 8.85 -4.60
C VAL A 5 0.75 9.53 -5.04
N ARG A 6 0.82 10.86 -4.95
CA ARG A 6 2.03 11.64 -5.22
C ARG A 6 3.18 11.25 -4.31
N ASP A 7 2.93 11.10 -3.01
CA ASP A 7 3.98 10.70 -2.05
C ASP A 7 4.52 9.31 -2.41
N LEU A 8 3.63 8.35 -2.69
CA LEU A 8 4.03 7.01 -3.10
C LEU A 8 4.80 7.00 -4.43
N PHE A 9 4.33 7.75 -5.42
CA PHE A 9 5.00 7.86 -6.71
C PHE A 9 6.40 8.48 -6.58
N GLN A 10 6.56 9.48 -5.71
CA GLN A 10 7.86 10.08 -5.42
C GLN A 10 8.84 9.10 -4.78
N GLU A 11 8.38 8.22 -3.88
CA GLU A 11 9.23 7.16 -3.33
C GLU A 11 9.68 6.16 -4.39
N PHE A 12 8.86 5.89 -5.42
CA PHE A 12 9.28 5.07 -6.55
C PHE A 12 10.29 5.77 -7.48
N GLU A 13 10.31 7.10 -7.48
CA GLU A 13 11.20 7.94 -8.31
C GLU A 13 12.48 8.37 -7.59
N SER A 14 12.55 8.32 -6.25
CA SER A 14 13.74 8.70 -5.46
C SER A 14 14.97 7.80 -5.71
N GLN A 15 14.81 6.77 -6.54
CA GLN A 15 15.78 5.99 -7.33
C GLN A 15 17.28 6.24 -7.08
N HIS A 16 17.82 5.47 -6.13
CA HIS A 16 19.06 4.71 -6.37
C HIS A 16 18.93 3.20 -6.09
N VAL A 17 17.78 2.74 -5.60
CA VAL A 17 17.65 1.40 -4.99
C VAL A 17 16.40 0.64 -5.45
N ILE A 18 15.27 1.32 -5.63
CA ILE A 18 13.99 0.69 -5.98
C ILE A 18 13.90 0.53 -7.50
N ALA A 19 13.80 -0.72 -7.94
CA ALA A 19 13.62 -1.07 -9.35
C ALA A 19 12.15 -1.36 -9.66
N ASP A 20 11.81 -1.29 -10.94
CA ASP A 20 10.44 -1.50 -11.44
C ASP A 20 9.88 -2.90 -11.13
N ASP A 21 10.75 -3.88 -10.89
CA ASP A 21 10.40 -5.26 -10.53
C ASP A 21 10.19 -5.46 -9.01
N PHE A 22 10.29 -4.42 -8.19
CA PHE A 22 10.00 -4.53 -6.77
C PHE A 22 8.50 -4.84 -6.56
N GLN A 23 8.22 -5.77 -5.67
CA GLN A 23 6.87 -6.19 -5.33
C GLN A 23 6.29 -5.33 -4.20
N LEU A 24 5.08 -4.84 -4.40
CA LEU A 24 4.40 -3.98 -3.45
C LEU A 24 3.72 -4.80 -2.35
N HIS A 25 4.01 -4.48 -1.10
CA HIS A 25 3.46 -5.16 0.06
C HIS A 25 2.93 -4.14 1.09
N ILE A 26 1.90 -4.54 1.83
CA ILE A 26 1.36 -3.81 2.98
C ILE A 26 2.06 -4.28 4.26
N LEU A 27 2.63 -3.35 5.00
CA LEU A 27 3.18 -3.57 6.33
C LEU A 27 2.29 -2.90 7.38
N LYS A 28 1.62 -3.71 8.19
CA LYS A 28 0.81 -3.22 9.30
C LYS A 28 1.69 -3.00 10.51
N VAL A 29 1.55 -1.82 11.13
CA VAL A 29 2.25 -1.49 12.37
C VAL A 29 1.28 -1.01 13.42
N LYS A 30 1.65 -1.22 14.69
CA LYS A 30 1.03 -0.57 15.84
C LYS A 30 1.98 0.50 16.34
N VAL A 31 1.47 1.68 16.60
CA VAL A 31 2.22 2.75 17.25
C VAL A 31 1.62 2.96 18.64
N ASP A 32 2.43 2.83 19.68
CA ASP A 32 1.97 3.00 21.05
C ASP A 32 2.00 4.47 21.51
N GLU A 33 1.58 4.72 22.75
CA GLU A 33 1.53 6.07 23.34
C GLU A 33 2.93 6.71 23.51
N SER A 34 3.99 5.90 23.51
CA SER A 34 5.39 6.36 23.59
C SER A 34 5.99 6.67 22.22
N GLY A 35 5.30 6.28 21.13
CA GLY A 35 5.77 6.40 19.76
C GLY A 35 6.63 5.21 19.29
N GLU A 36 6.70 4.14 20.08
CA GLU A 36 7.33 2.89 19.64
C GLU A 36 6.47 2.22 18.56
N VAL A 37 7.12 1.71 17.51
CA VAL A 37 6.49 1.09 16.35
C VAL A 37 6.73 -0.41 16.38
N GLU A 38 5.67 -1.18 16.49
CA GLU A 38 5.69 -2.65 16.45
C GLU A 38 5.09 -3.16 15.14
N GLN A 39 5.82 -4.00 14.42
CA GLN A 39 5.30 -4.67 13.23
C GLN A 39 4.27 -5.75 13.63
N LEU A 40 3.14 -5.77 12.95
CA LEU A 40 2.08 -6.76 13.16
C LEU A 40 2.09 -7.82 12.06
N GLY A 41 2.62 -8.99 12.39
CA GLY A 41 2.67 -10.13 11.48
C GLY A 41 3.59 -9.90 10.29
N ASN A 42 3.38 -10.65 9.21
CA ASN A 42 4.18 -10.53 7.99
C ASN A 42 3.62 -9.45 7.07
N ALA A 43 4.49 -8.89 6.22
CA ALA A 43 4.05 -8.02 5.14
C ALA A 43 3.18 -8.80 4.14
N GLN A 44 2.09 -8.19 3.71
CA GLN A 44 1.07 -8.84 2.87
C GLN A 44 1.18 -8.33 1.43
N PRO A 45 1.23 -9.20 0.41
CA PRO A 45 1.32 -8.77 -0.99
C PRO A 45 0.09 -7.96 -1.41
N VAL A 46 0.33 -6.89 -2.17
CA VAL A 46 -0.74 -6.13 -2.85
C VAL A 46 -1.14 -6.89 -4.10
N THR A 47 -2.42 -7.25 -4.22
CA THR A 47 -2.98 -8.01 -5.35
C THR A 47 -3.53 -7.12 -6.44
N LYS A 48 -4.03 -5.92 -6.07
CA LYS A 48 -4.71 -5.01 -7.00
C LYS A 48 -4.60 -3.56 -6.52
N ILE A 49 -4.57 -2.63 -7.47
CA ILE A 49 -4.77 -1.21 -7.23
C ILE A 49 -6.13 -0.81 -7.81
N GLU A 50 -6.96 -0.15 -7.00
CA GLU A 50 -8.27 0.36 -7.40
C GLU A 50 -8.35 1.86 -7.19
N ILE A 51 -8.90 2.58 -8.19
CA ILE A 51 -9.09 4.03 -8.12
C ILE A 51 -10.56 4.31 -7.85
N ASP A 52 -10.85 4.80 -6.65
CA ASP A 52 -12.17 5.28 -6.26
C ASP A 52 -12.23 6.79 -6.52
N SER A 53 -12.72 7.16 -7.70
CA SER A 53 -12.81 8.57 -8.11
C SER A 53 -13.88 9.36 -7.34
N ASP A 54 -14.88 8.68 -6.79
CA ASP A 54 -15.97 9.32 -6.06
C ASP A 54 -15.47 9.78 -4.68
N ASN A 55 -14.67 8.94 -4.02
CA ASN A 55 -14.05 9.27 -2.73
C ASN A 55 -12.66 9.93 -2.87
N LYS A 56 -12.10 9.96 -4.09
CA LYS A 56 -10.72 10.43 -4.38
C LYS A 56 -9.67 9.63 -3.62
N GLU A 57 -9.81 8.31 -3.67
CA GLU A 57 -8.95 7.36 -2.98
C GLU A 57 -8.30 6.39 -3.99
N CYS A 58 -7.11 5.94 -3.65
CA CYS A 58 -6.37 4.88 -4.30
C CYS A 58 -6.22 3.73 -3.31
N LEU A 59 -6.84 2.61 -3.60
CA LEU A 59 -6.97 1.46 -2.72
C LEU A 59 -5.95 0.39 -3.13
N LEU A 60 -5.02 0.09 -2.24
CA LEU A 60 -4.06 -1.01 -2.36
C LEU A 60 -4.66 -2.25 -1.71
N HIS A 61 -5.29 -3.09 -2.51
CA HIS A 61 -5.91 -4.33 -2.04
C HIS A 61 -4.83 -5.37 -1.73
N PHE A 62 -4.94 -6.03 -0.57
CA PHE A 62 -3.95 -7.01 -0.13
C PHE A 62 -4.60 -8.28 0.44
N GLU A 63 -3.86 -9.38 0.36
CA GLU A 63 -4.28 -10.70 0.85
C GLU A 63 -3.20 -11.36 1.72
N GLU A 64 -3.56 -12.35 2.53
CA GLU A 64 -2.60 -13.07 3.37
C GLU A 64 -1.59 -13.91 2.57
N SER A 65 -2.02 -14.46 1.44
CA SER A 65 -1.20 -15.32 0.60
C SER A 65 -1.75 -15.35 -0.82
N THR A 66 -0.91 -15.09 -1.80
CA THR A 66 -1.25 -15.07 -3.23
C THR A 66 0.00 -15.34 -4.07
N SER A 67 -0.19 -15.82 -5.29
CA SER A 67 0.87 -15.87 -6.32
C SER A 67 1.00 -14.57 -7.09
N ASP A 68 0.01 -13.69 -7.00
CA ASP A 68 -0.13 -12.49 -7.81
C ASP A 68 0.19 -11.27 -6.94
N CYS A 69 1.21 -10.52 -7.32
CA CYS A 69 1.67 -9.35 -6.56
C CYS A 69 1.97 -8.20 -7.52
N VAL A 70 1.40 -7.04 -7.22
CA VAL A 70 1.58 -5.80 -7.97
C VAL A 70 3.03 -5.35 -7.84
N THR A 71 3.66 -5.05 -8.97
CA THR A 71 5.01 -4.48 -8.99
C THR A 71 4.98 -2.96 -8.97
N VAL A 72 6.13 -2.34 -8.69
CA VAL A 72 6.32 -0.89 -8.83
C VAL A 72 5.99 -0.42 -10.26
N LEU A 73 6.34 -1.21 -11.28
CA LEU A 73 5.98 -0.91 -12.67
C LEU A 73 4.46 -0.83 -12.86
N ASP A 74 3.74 -1.83 -12.35
CA ASP A 74 2.28 -1.89 -12.42
C ASP A 74 1.66 -0.67 -11.73
N ALA A 75 2.15 -0.33 -10.54
CA ALA A 75 1.67 0.83 -9.78
C ALA A 75 1.92 2.16 -10.52
N LYS A 76 3.13 2.37 -11.06
CA LYS A 76 3.45 3.56 -11.86
C LYS A 76 2.53 3.69 -13.07
N SER A 77 2.13 2.59 -13.69
CA SER A 77 1.22 2.61 -14.85
C SER A 77 -0.19 3.11 -14.51
N VAL A 78 -0.61 2.96 -13.24
CA VAL A 78 -1.91 3.42 -12.73
C VAL A 78 -1.86 4.87 -12.27
N PHE A 79 -0.72 5.35 -11.75
CA PHE A 79 -0.55 6.67 -11.13
C PHE A 79 -0.40 7.80 -12.16
N VAL A 80 -1.43 8.00 -12.96
CA VAL A 80 -1.53 9.15 -13.88
C VAL A 80 -1.74 10.46 -13.14
N ASN A 81 -1.39 11.59 -13.76
CA ASN A 81 -1.52 12.93 -13.17
C ASN A 81 -2.88 13.23 -12.52
N ALA A 82 -3.97 12.66 -13.04
CA ALA A 82 -5.32 12.88 -12.54
C ALA A 82 -5.58 12.32 -11.14
N VAL A 83 -4.79 11.34 -10.70
CA VAL A 83 -4.98 10.64 -9.41
C VAL A 83 -3.89 10.96 -8.39
N LEU A 84 -2.90 11.79 -8.73
CA LEU A 84 -1.75 12.07 -7.83
C LEU A 84 -2.16 12.69 -6.49
N ASP A 85 -3.28 13.42 -6.47
CA ASP A 85 -3.80 14.08 -5.26
C ASP A 85 -4.74 13.18 -4.46
N TYR A 86 -4.93 11.91 -4.86
CA TYR A 86 -5.81 10.98 -4.17
C TYR A 86 -5.12 10.44 -2.92
N GLU A 87 -5.90 10.20 -1.88
CA GLU A 87 -5.43 9.54 -0.67
C GLU A 87 -5.15 8.06 -0.95
N VAL A 88 -4.10 7.50 -0.36
CA VAL A 88 -3.77 6.08 -0.53
C VAL A 88 -4.12 5.30 0.73
N CYS A 89 -4.95 4.28 0.57
CA CYS A 89 -5.38 3.40 1.64
C CYS A 89 -4.98 1.95 1.32
N ALA A 90 -4.57 1.21 2.35
CA ALA A 90 -4.55 -0.24 2.28
C ALA A 90 -6.00 -0.75 2.44
N ALA A 91 -6.46 -1.59 1.52
CA ALA A 91 -7.82 -2.10 1.50
C ALA A 91 -7.81 -3.62 1.72
N GLN A 92 -8.68 -4.08 2.62
CA GLN A 92 -8.91 -5.51 2.84
C GLN A 92 -10.40 -5.83 2.74
N ASP A 93 -10.75 -6.74 1.84
CA ASP A 93 -12.10 -7.28 1.78
C ASP A 93 -12.27 -8.37 2.83
N LYS A 94 -13.32 -8.25 3.65
CA LYS A 94 -13.68 -9.24 4.66
C LYS A 94 -15.09 -9.73 4.43
N GLU A 95 -15.24 -11.05 4.31
CA GLU A 95 -16.53 -11.72 4.26
C GLU A 95 -17.04 -11.93 5.70
N ASN A 96 -18.22 -11.41 6.00
CA ASN A 96 -19.01 -11.79 7.16
C ASN A 96 -20.31 -12.43 6.66
N ASP A 97 -20.96 -13.25 7.50
CA ASP A 97 -22.03 -14.23 7.20
C ASP A 97 -23.14 -13.84 6.18
N ASP A 98 -23.30 -12.56 5.79
CA ASP A 98 -24.20 -12.11 4.70
C ASP A 98 -23.72 -10.86 3.92
N ALA A 99 -22.48 -10.37 4.10
CA ALA A 99 -21.97 -9.15 3.43
C ALA A 99 -20.44 -9.11 3.28
N TYR A 100 -19.97 -8.49 2.18
CA TYR A 100 -18.58 -8.08 1.99
C TYR A 100 -18.37 -6.68 2.57
N ILE A 101 -17.45 -6.55 3.53
CA ILE A 101 -17.07 -5.28 4.12
C ILE A 101 -15.63 -4.97 3.69
N ARG A 102 -15.42 -3.81 3.07
CA ARG A 102 -14.09 -3.28 2.75
C ARG A 102 -13.56 -2.49 3.95
N LEU A 103 -12.37 -2.84 4.40
CA LEU A 103 -11.66 -2.15 5.49
C LEU A 103 -10.51 -1.34 4.90
N ASP A 104 -10.67 -0.02 4.90
CA ASP A 104 -9.67 0.91 4.36
C ASP A 104 -8.85 1.51 5.50
N THR A 105 -7.53 1.42 5.40
CA THR A 105 -6.59 1.98 6.37
C THR A 105 -5.62 2.94 5.67
N PRO A 106 -5.67 4.24 5.98
CA PRO A 106 -4.75 5.23 5.42
C PRO A 106 -3.28 4.85 5.59
N LEU A 107 -2.49 5.09 4.56
CA LEU A 107 -1.04 4.92 4.65
C LEU A 107 -0.40 6.03 5.49
N ILE A 108 0.61 5.66 6.26
CA ILE A 108 1.38 6.58 7.12
C ILE A 108 2.84 6.71 6.68
N GLY A 109 3.35 5.78 5.89
CA GLY A 109 4.75 5.75 5.49
C GLY A 109 5.06 4.69 4.45
N PHE A 110 6.34 4.61 4.09
CA PHE A 110 6.87 3.70 3.08
C PHE A 110 8.23 3.15 3.55
N GLY A 111 8.68 2.06 2.95
CA GLY A 111 10.03 1.54 3.12
C GLY A 111 10.35 0.44 2.11
N GLU A 112 11.58 -0.04 2.12
CA GLU A 112 12.04 -1.03 1.13
C GLU A 112 12.94 -2.10 1.73
N HIS A 113 12.92 -3.28 1.10
CA HIS A 113 13.88 -4.35 1.35
C HIS A 113 14.54 -4.78 0.06
N VAL A 114 15.74 -4.24 -0.19
CA VAL A 114 16.45 -4.37 -1.47
C VAL A 114 16.74 -5.83 -1.84
N GLU A 115 17.21 -6.63 -0.89
CA GLU A 115 17.60 -8.02 -1.16
C GLU A 115 16.41 -8.90 -1.56
N LEU A 116 15.22 -8.60 -1.01
CA LEU A 116 13.98 -9.31 -1.30
C LEU A 116 13.21 -8.66 -2.46
N LYS A 117 13.67 -7.50 -2.95
CA LYS A 117 12.97 -6.66 -3.92
C LYS A 117 11.53 -6.37 -3.52
N VAL A 118 11.33 -5.98 -2.26
CA VAL A 118 10.01 -5.64 -1.72
C VAL A 118 9.96 -4.16 -1.40
N PHE A 119 8.87 -3.50 -1.79
CA PHE A 119 8.51 -2.16 -1.34
C PHE A 119 7.32 -2.27 -0.39
N PHE A 120 7.44 -1.68 0.80
CA PHE A 120 6.42 -1.66 1.83
C PHE A 120 5.64 -0.34 1.80
N ALA A 121 4.33 -0.44 1.65
CA ALA A 121 3.39 0.61 2.02
C ALA A 121 2.93 0.36 3.47
N ILE A 122 3.14 1.33 4.35
CA ILE A 122 2.98 1.17 5.79
C ILE A 122 1.66 1.80 6.24
N CYS A 123 0.81 1.02 6.89
CA CYS A 123 -0.42 1.49 7.53
C CYS A 123 -0.42 1.22 9.03
N GLN A 124 -1.07 2.10 9.79
CA GLN A 124 -1.25 1.94 11.23
C GLN A 124 -2.63 1.35 11.51
N VAL A 125 -2.67 0.32 12.36
CA VAL A 125 -3.91 -0.34 12.82
C VAL A 125 -4.12 -0.22 14.32
#